data_AF-A0A6B3HG46-F1
#
_entry.id   AF-A0A6B3HG46-F1
#
_cell.length_a   1.000
_cell.length_b   1.000
_cell.length_c   1.000
_cell.angle_alpha   90.00
_cell.angle_beta   90.00
_cell.angle_gamma   90.00
#
_symmetry.space_group_name_H-M   'P 1'
#
loop_
_entity.id
_entity.type
_entity.pdbx_description
1 polymer ?
#
loop_
_entity_poly.entity_id
_entity_poly.type
_entity_poly.pdbx_seq_one_letter_code
_entity_poly.pdbx_strand_id
1 'polypeptide(L)'
;TAELAGKARGGGLTPDDMSGATFTISNTGSRGALFDTVIVPPNQAAILGIGATVRRPVVIDHPDLGETIAVRDMTYLALSYDHRLVD
;
A
#
# COMPACT_ATOMS: atom_id res chain seq x y z
N THR A 1 9.61 -13.78 -1.57
CA THR A 1 9.73 -12.30 -1.44
C THR A 1 11.11 -11.86 -0.98
N ALA A 2 11.68 -12.43 0.09
CA ALA A 2 13.03 -12.08 0.54
C ALA A 2 14.14 -12.41 -0.49
N GLU A 3 14.03 -13.55 -1.18
CA GLU A 3 14.96 -13.95 -2.24
C GLU A 3 14.93 -12.97 -3.44
N LEU A 4 13.74 -12.67 -3.98
CA LEU A 4 13.56 -11.69 -5.05
C LEU A 4 14.05 -10.29 -4.63
N ALA A 5 13.81 -9.87 -3.38
CA ALA A 5 14.35 -8.62 -2.86
C ALA A 5 15.88 -8.63 -2.79
N GLY A 6 16.48 -9.77 -2.44
CA GLY A 6 17.92 -9.99 -2.49
C GLY A 6 18.47 -9.88 -3.93
N LYS A 7 17.84 -10.59 -4.88
CA LYS A 7 18.19 -10.50 -6.31
C LYS A 7 18.06 -9.08 -6.85
N ALA A 8 16.99 -8.38 -6.50
CA ALA A 8 16.77 -6.99 -6.91
C ALA A 8 17.89 -6.06 -6.44
N ARG A 9 18.29 -6.17 -5.17
CA ARG A 9 19.40 -5.38 -4.60
C ARG A 9 20.75 -5.76 -5.20
N GLY A 10 20.93 -7.04 -5.53
CA GLY A 10 22.13 -7.57 -6.16
C GLY A 10 22.18 -7.43 -7.68
N GLY A 11 21.17 -6.84 -8.33
CA GLY A 11 21.09 -6.70 -9.78
C GLY A 11 20.87 -8.02 -10.55
N GLY A 12 20.49 -9.10 -9.88
CA GLY A 12 20.34 -10.45 -10.44
C GLY A 12 18.91 -10.83 -10.81
N LEU A 13 18.02 -9.86 -11.04
CA LEU A 13 16.66 -10.12 -11.51
C LEU A 13 16.67 -10.54 -12.98
N THR A 14 15.92 -11.59 -13.32
CA THR A 14 15.66 -11.95 -14.71
C THR A 14 14.33 -11.35 -15.20
N PRO A 15 14.09 -11.29 -16.53
CA PRO A 15 12.78 -10.90 -17.05
C PRO A 15 11.63 -11.76 -16.53
N ASP A 16 11.88 -13.06 -16.35
CA ASP A 16 10.88 -14.00 -15.84
C ASP A 16 10.47 -13.66 -14.42
N ASP A 17 11.42 -13.22 -13.57
CA ASP A 17 11.17 -12.78 -12.18
C ASP A 17 10.24 -11.55 -12.10
N MET A 18 10.13 -10.76 -13.17
CA MET A 18 9.31 -9.54 -13.25
C MET A 18 8.01 -9.72 -14.06
N SER A 19 7.77 -10.90 -14.61
CA SER A 19 6.64 -11.19 -15.50
C SER A 19 5.42 -11.77 -14.77
N GLY A 20 4.25 -11.73 -15.42
CA GLY A 20 3.05 -12.46 -14.95
C GLY A 20 2.29 -11.82 -13.78
N ALA A 21 2.68 -10.64 -13.31
CA ALA A 21 1.96 -9.94 -12.26
C ALA A 21 0.55 -9.54 -12.71
N THR A 22 -0.43 -9.69 -11.82
CA THR A 22 -1.84 -9.32 -12.04
C THR A 22 -2.28 -8.13 -11.17
N PHE A 23 -1.52 -7.87 -10.11
CA PHE A 23 -1.75 -6.83 -9.11
C PHE A 23 -0.41 -6.37 -8.53
N THR A 24 -0.30 -5.07 -8.24
CA THR A 24 0.93 -4.49 -7.66
C THR A 24 0.68 -3.88 -6.29
N ILE A 25 1.67 -3.97 -5.41
CA ILE A 25 1.71 -3.26 -4.12
C ILE A 25 2.94 -2.35 -4.11
N SER A 26 2.74 -1.09 -3.74
CA SER A 26 3.82 -0.11 -3.55
C SER A 26 3.77 0.47 -2.13
N ASN A 27 4.91 0.44 -1.43
CA ASN A 27 5.04 1.01 -0.09
C ASN A 27 5.75 2.37 -0.14
N THR A 28 4.98 3.43 -0.32
CA THR A 28 5.46 4.82 -0.32
C THR A 28 5.63 5.35 1.10
N GLY A 29 5.00 4.71 2.08
CA GLY A 29 5.16 4.99 3.51
C GLY A 29 6.58 4.83 4.03
N SER A 30 7.38 3.96 3.42
CA SER A 30 8.83 3.85 3.69
C SER A 30 9.60 5.17 3.49
N ARG A 31 9.05 6.11 2.70
CA ARG A 31 9.58 7.46 2.45
C ARG A 31 8.79 8.56 3.17
N GLY A 32 7.88 8.20 4.08
CA GLY A 32 7.06 9.16 4.83
C GLY A 32 5.85 9.72 4.09
N ALA A 33 5.55 9.25 2.87
CA ALA A 33 4.37 9.68 2.14
C ALA A 33 3.10 9.18 2.85
N LEU A 34 2.13 10.07 3.09
CA LEU A 34 0.85 9.70 3.71
C LEU A 34 -0.09 9.04 2.70
N PHE A 35 -0.08 9.54 1.46
CA PHE A 35 -0.85 9.03 0.33
C PHE A 35 -0.04 9.30 -0.94
N ASP A 36 -0.19 8.42 -1.93
CA ASP A 36 0.43 8.58 -3.25
C ASP A 36 -0.51 8.02 -4.31
N THR A 37 -0.61 8.70 -5.46
CA THR A 37 -1.42 8.25 -6.58
C THR A 37 -0.55 7.40 -7.50
N VAL A 38 -0.58 6.11 -7.25
CA VAL A 38 0.20 5.11 -7.97
C VAL A 38 -0.46 4.78 -9.32
N ILE A 39 0.36 4.66 -10.37
CA ILE A 39 -0.13 4.34 -11.73
C ILE A 39 -0.20 2.82 -11.88
N VAL A 40 -1.36 2.32 -12.34
CA VAL A 40 -1.56 0.90 -12.64
C VAL A 40 -0.58 0.47 -13.74
N PRO A 41 0.31 -0.50 -13.50
CA PRO A 41 1.20 -1.01 -14.55
C PRO A 41 0.38 -1.67 -15.69
N PRO A 42 0.87 -1.66 -16.93
CA PRO A 42 0.19 -2.29 -18.04
C PRO A 42 -0.18 -3.76 -17.75
N ASN A 43 -1.36 -4.18 -18.20
CA ASN A 43 -1.90 -5.54 -18.07
C ASN A 43 -2.15 -6.02 -16.62
N GLN A 44 -2.24 -5.10 -15.65
CA GLN A 44 -2.66 -5.40 -14.29
C GLN A 44 -3.99 -4.73 -13.97
N ALA A 45 -4.78 -5.33 -13.07
CA ALA A 45 -6.10 -4.81 -12.75
C ALA A 45 -6.04 -3.56 -11.84
N ALA A 46 -5.07 -3.54 -10.91
CA ALA A 46 -4.98 -2.50 -9.91
C ALA A 46 -3.59 -2.44 -9.26
N ILE A 47 -3.33 -1.33 -8.55
CA ILE A 47 -2.16 -1.12 -7.70
C ILE A 47 -2.59 -0.51 -6.37
N LEU A 48 -2.06 -1.05 -5.27
CA LEU A 48 -2.27 -0.56 -3.91
C LEU A 48 -1.04 0.17 -3.38
N GLY A 49 -1.21 1.46 -3.10
CA GLY A 49 -0.27 2.30 -2.36
C GLY A 49 -0.50 2.20 -0.86
N ILE A 50 0.55 1.87 -0.11
CA ILE A 50 0.55 1.86 1.36
C ILE A 50 1.32 3.10 1.85
N GLY A 51 0.60 4.01 2.51
CA GLY A 51 1.16 5.20 3.13
C GLY A 51 1.90 4.93 4.44
N ALA A 52 2.53 5.95 5.00
CA ALA A 52 3.24 5.87 6.27
C ALA A 52 2.25 5.69 7.42
N THR A 53 2.60 4.83 8.38
CA THR A 53 1.86 4.71 9.64
C THR A 53 2.14 5.91 10.52
N VAL A 54 1.08 6.63 10.90
CA VAL A 54 1.18 7.86 11.70
C VAL A 54 0.16 7.87 12.84
N ARG A 55 0.55 8.47 13.96
CA ARG A 55 -0.34 8.68 15.11
C ARG A 55 -1.38 9.75 14.76
N ARG A 56 -2.66 9.42 14.89
CA ARG A 56 -3.79 10.34 14.64
C ARG A 56 -4.80 10.30 15.78
N PRO A 57 -5.38 11.44 16.17
CA PRO A 57 -6.56 11.45 17.03
C PRO A 57 -7.76 10.95 16.21
N VAL A 58 -8.47 9.95 16.72
CA VAL A 58 -9.69 9.42 16.12
C VAL A 58 -10.76 9.25 17.19
N VAL A 59 -12.01 9.39 16.78
CA VAL A 59 -13.16 9.09 17.64
C VAL A 59 -13.30 7.58 17.72
N ILE A 60 -13.44 7.06 18.94
CA ILE A 60 -13.70 5.65 19.23
C ILE A 60 -14.87 5.54 20.19
N ASP A 61 -15.57 4.41 20.13
CA ASP A 61 -16.54 4.03 21.16
C ASP A 61 -15.80 3.24 22.26
N HIS A 62 -15.65 3.84 23.43
CA HIS A 62 -14.96 3.23 24.57
C HIS A 62 -15.98 2.60 25.53
N PRO A 63 -15.79 1.33 25.96
CA PRO A 63 -16.79 0.58 26.72
C PRO A 63 -17.29 1.29 27.99
N ASP A 64 -16.41 2.04 28.67
CA ASP A 64 -16.75 2.75 29.92
C ASP A 64 -16.97 4.27 29.76
N LEU A 65 -16.49 4.86 28.67
CA LEU A 65 -16.44 6.32 28.51
C LEU A 65 -17.38 6.83 27.40
N GLY A 66 -17.98 5.92 26.63
CA GLY A 66 -18.74 6.24 25.43
C GLY A 66 -17.85 6.79 24.31
N GLU A 67 -18.42 7.67 23.49
CA GLU A 67 -17.71 8.30 22.38
C GLU A 67 -16.58 9.22 22.89
N THR A 68 -15.34 8.89 22.55
CA THR A 68 -14.15 9.60 23.04
C THR A 68 -13.05 9.71 21.98
N ILE A 69 -12.14 10.67 22.13
CA ILE A 69 -10.99 10.84 21.24
C ILE A 69 -9.79 10.07 21.81
N ALA A 70 -9.24 9.16 21.02
CA ALA A 70 -8.02 8.44 21.35
C ALA A 70 -6.99 8.54 20.22
N VAL A 71 -5.70 8.44 20.57
CA VAL A 71 -4.63 8.40 19.56
C VAL A 71 -4.44 6.96 19.06
N ARG A 72 -4.53 6.76 17.75
CA ARG A 72 -4.34 5.47 17.07
C ARG A 72 -3.25 5.55 16.00
N ASP A 73 -2.61 4.42 15.76
CA ASP A 73 -1.74 4.25 14.60
C ASP A 73 -2.61 4.04 13.36
N MET A 74 -2.52 4.98 12.43
CA MET A 74 -3.33 5.02 11.21
C MET A 74 -2.44 4.88 9.99
N THR A 75 -2.89 4.11 9.01
CA THR A 75 -2.26 3.98 7.69
C THR A 75 -3.30 4.29 6.63
N TYR A 76 -2.97 5.13 5.65
CA TYR A 76 -3.84 5.40 4.52
C TYR A 76 -3.50 4.45 3.37
N LEU A 77 -4.54 3.88 2.78
CA LEU A 77 -4.45 2.98 1.64
C LEU A 77 -5.03 3.69 0.42
N ALA A 78 -4.23 3.80 -0.63
CA ALA A 78 -4.63 4.40 -1.90
C ALA A 78 -4.68 3.31 -2.97
N LEU A 79 -5.88 2.95 -3.42
CA LEU A 79 -6.08 1.96 -4.48
C LEU A 79 -6.35 2.68 -5.79
N SER A 80 -5.52 2.43 -6.80
CA SER A 80 -5.80 2.81 -8.18
C SER A 80 -6.12 1.56 -8.99
N TYR A 81 -7.19 1.60 -9.77
CA TYR A 81 -7.68 0.46 -10.52
C TYR A 81 -8.22 0.89 -11.88
N ASP A 82 -8.26 -0.07 -12.80
CA ASP A 82 -8.92 0.12 -14.08
C ASP A 82 -10.43 -0.08 -13.93
N HIS A 83 -11.18 1.02 -13.95
CA HIS A 83 -12.64 1.00 -13.84
C HIS A 83 -13.34 0.17 -14.94
N ARG A 84 -12.68 -0.09 -16.07
CA ARG A 84 -13.23 -0.97 -17.11
C ARG A 84 -13.30 -2.42 -16.67
N LEU A 85 -12.48 -2.80 -15.68
CA LEU A 85 -12.35 -4.17 -15.17
C LEU A 85 -13.05 -4.36 -13.81
N VAL A 86 -13.13 -3.30 -13.01
CA VAL A 86 -13.67 -3.31 -11.64
C VAL A 86 -14.54 -2.06 -11.47
N ASP A 87 -15.71 -2.20 -10.85
CA ASP A 87 -16.59 -1.06 -10.51
C ASP A 87 -16.28 -0.53 -9.10
#